data_AF-A0A535L1G2-F1
#
_entry.id   AF-A0A535L1G2-F1
#
_cell.length_a   1.000
_cell.length_b   1.000
_cell.length_c   1.000
_cell.angle_alpha   90.00
_cell.angle_beta   90.00
_cell.angle_gamma   90.00
#
_symmetry.space_group_name_H-M   'P 1'
#
loop_
_entity.id
_entity.type
_entity.pdbx_description
1 polymer ?
#
loop_
_entity_poly.entity_id
_entity_poly.type
_entity_poly.pdbx_seq_one_letter_code
_entity_poly.pdbx_strand_id
1 'polypeptide(L)'
;MKLVTEVGAVAQLANGDPAVDPGYPTSYDPNVYSRLRKLAIGVGVVGGTLILLFAFIAYAVAANSMRATAAARREDVVTMRLLGARRWMVRDPFVIEGLMTGALAGVVAGIVVVGAWLMAGQFAGATYIQILPGVGFGELRTVVAGVIVSGMVLGVLTSLLSFRRARA
;
A
#
# COMPACT_ATOMS: atom_id res chain seq x y z
N MET A 1 -18.67 -3.88 -21.64
CA MET A 1 -17.69 -2.83 -21.27
C MET A 1 -17.06 -2.29 -22.55
N LYS A 2 -17.62 -1.22 -23.14
CA LYS A 2 -17.00 -0.53 -24.28
C LYS A 2 -15.76 0.19 -23.74
N LEU A 3 -14.59 -0.12 -24.31
CA LEU A 3 -13.33 0.38 -23.77
C LEU A 3 -13.28 1.91 -23.90
N VAL A 4 -12.97 2.57 -22.78
CA VAL A 4 -12.66 4.01 -22.67
C VAL A 4 -11.50 4.44 -23.59
N THR A 5 -10.84 3.48 -24.26
CA THR A 5 -9.75 3.72 -25.21
C THR A 5 -10.21 4.05 -26.64
N GLU A 6 -11.48 3.79 -27.00
CA GLU A 6 -11.97 3.94 -28.38
C GLU A 6 -12.87 5.17 -28.53
N VAL A 7 -12.34 6.32 -28.09
CA VAL A 7 -13.07 7.59 -28.04
C VAL A 7 -13.54 8.04 -29.43
N GLY A 8 -12.80 7.70 -30.50
CA GLY A 8 -13.19 7.97 -31.88
C GLY A 8 -14.41 7.17 -32.36
N ALA A 9 -14.56 5.91 -31.93
CA ALA A 9 -15.71 5.08 -32.29
C ALA A 9 -16.97 5.52 -31.54
N VAL A 10 -16.83 5.94 -30.28
CA VAL A 10 -17.94 6.49 -29.48
C VAL A 10 -18.38 7.87 -30.00
N ALA A 11 -17.44 8.71 -30.43
CA ALA A 11 -17.74 10.01 -31.03
C ALA A 11 -18.53 9.89 -32.35
N GLN A 12 -18.20 8.90 -33.18
CA GLN A 12 -18.94 8.65 -34.43
C GLN A 12 -20.38 8.16 -34.20
N LEU A 13 -20.62 7.39 -33.14
CA LEU A 13 -21.96 6.95 -32.72
C LEU A 13 -22.81 8.08 -32.11
N ALA A 14 -22.17 9.08 -31.49
CA ALA A 14 -22.85 10.19 -30.83
C ALA A 14 -23.28 11.32 -31.79
N ASN A 15 -22.65 11.45 -32.96
CA ASN A 15 -22.95 12.52 -33.94
C ASN A 15 -24.39 12.53 -34.48
N GLY A 16 -25.18 11.46 -34.27
CA GLY A 16 -26.58 11.37 -34.71
C GLY A 16 -27.63 11.61 -33.62
N ASP A 17 -27.21 11.87 -32.37
CA ASP A 17 -28.13 12.01 -31.22
C ASP A 17 -28.49 13.49 -31.00
N PRO A 18 -29.78 13.88 -30.96
CA PRO A 18 -30.21 15.26 -30.69
C PRO A 18 -29.81 15.79 -29.31
N ALA A 19 -29.31 14.95 -28.40
CA ALA A 19 -28.72 15.37 -27.12
C ALA A 19 -27.29 15.94 -27.24
N VAL A 20 -26.66 15.86 -28.41
CA VAL A 20 -25.29 16.39 -28.64
C VAL A 20 -25.37 17.85 -29.07
N ASP A 21 -24.85 18.74 -28.23
CA ASP A 21 -24.78 20.18 -28.51
C ASP A 21 -23.89 20.47 -29.75
N PRO A 22 -24.46 20.98 -30.86
CA PRO A 22 -23.70 21.26 -32.07
C PRO A 22 -22.79 22.49 -31.96
N GLY A 23 -23.01 23.36 -30.95
CA GLY A 23 -22.34 24.66 -30.84
C GLY A 23 -20.93 24.58 -30.25
N TYR A 24 -20.68 23.61 -29.37
CA TYR A 24 -19.39 23.36 -28.73
C TYR A 24 -19.12 21.85 -28.66
N PRO A 25 -18.67 21.21 -29.75
CA PRO A 25 -18.30 19.81 -29.71
C PRO A 25 -17.17 19.61 -28.69
N THR A 26 -17.41 18.80 -27.67
CA THR A 26 -16.38 18.39 -26.70
C THR A 26 -15.36 17.52 -27.43
N SER A 27 -14.26 18.16 -27.86
CA SER A 27 -13.17 17.47 -28.55
C SER A 27 -12.43 16.56 -27.59
N TYR A 28 -12.80 15.28 -27.57
CA TYR A 28 -12.03 14.24 -26.91
C TYR A 28 -10.84 13.86 -27.80
N ASP A 29 -9.78 14.68 -27.77
CA ASP A 29 -8.54 14.35 -28.50
C ASP A 29 -7.95 13.04 -27.90
N PRO A 30 -7.88 11.95 -28.69
CA PRO A 30 -7.34 10.67 -28.22
C PRO A 30 -5.90 10.81 -27.72
N ASN A 31 -5.16 11.79 -28.23
CA ASN A 31 -3.78 12.03 -27.84
C ASN A 31 -3.66 12.59 -26.42
N VAL A 32 -4.59 13.44 -25.98
CA VAL A 32 -4.58 14.00 -24.61
C VAL A 32 -4.81 12.90 -23.60
N TYR A 33 -5.80 12.03 -23.82
CA TYR A 33 -6.02 10.86 -22.96
C TYR A 33 -4.78 9.96 -22.91
N SER A 34 -4.16 9.68 -24.05
CA SER A 34 -2.97 8.82 -24.11
C SER A 34 -1.78 9.42 -23.33
N ARG A 35 -1.60 10.75 -23.36
CA ARG A 35 -0.54 11.47 -22.61
C ARG A 35 -0.82 11.45 -21.11
N LEU A 36 -2.06 11.76 -20.70
CA LEU A 36 -2.47 11.70 -19.29
C LEU A 36 -2.33 10.29 -18.72
N ARG A 37 -2.72 9.27 -19.48
CA ARG A 37 -2.56 7.87 -19.08
C ARG A 37 -1.09 7.47 -18.94
N LYS A 38 -0.22 7.88 -19.87
CA LYS A 38 1.24 7.63 -19.77
C LYS A 38 1.84 8.30 -18.53
N LEU A 39 1.45 9.54 -18.23
CA LEU A 39 1.87 10.25 -17.02
C LEU A 39 1.36 9.53 -15.75
N ALA A 40 0.09 9.15 -15.71
CA ALA A 40 -0.48 8.43 -14.57
C ALA A 40 0.22 7.09 -14.32
N ILE A 41 0.51 6.32 -15.37
CA ILE A 41 1.27 5.07 -15.27
C ILE A 41 2.71 5.36 -14.82
N GLY A 42 3.35 6.39 -15.36
CA GLY A 42 4.71 6.79 -14.98
C GLY A 42 4.82 7.13 -13.49
N VAL A 43 3.90 7.95 -12.98
CA VAL A 43 3.80 8.27 -11.54
C VAL A 43 3.52 7.01 -10.72
N GLY A 44 2.65 6.13 -11.20
CA GLY A 44 2.34 4.85 -10.55
C GLY A 44 3.57 3.92 -10.44
N VAL A 45 4.37 3.83 -11.50
CA VAL A 45 5.61 3.03 -11.52
C VAL A 45 6.65 3.60 -10.54
N VAL A 46 6.86 4.91 -10.56
CA VAL A 46 7.78 5.57 -9.61
C VAL A 46 7.32 5.37 -8.18
N GLY A 47 6.03 5.58 -7.90
CA GLY A 47 5.44 5.36 -6.59
C GLY A 47 5.59 3.90 -6.12
N GLY A 48 5.27 2.94 -6.98
CA GLY A 48 5.43 1.51 -6.68
C GLY A 48 6.89 1.12 -6.40
N THR A 49 7.84 1.71 -7.14
CA THR A 49 9.28 1.48 -6.93
C THR A 49 9.73 2.04 -5.57
N LEU A 50 9.26 3.23 -5.20
CA LEU A 50 9.54 3.81 -3.88
C LEU A 50 8.94 3.00 -2.74
N ILE A 51 7.72 2.49 -2.89
CA ILE A 51 7.09 1.61 -1.89
C ILE A 51 7.93 0.35 -1.67
N LEU A 52 8.39 -0.30 -2.74
CA LEU A 52 9.25 -1.48 -2.63
C LEU A 52 10.58 -1.16 -1.95
N LEU A 53 11.19 -0.02 -2.28
CA LEU A 53 12.42 0.43 -1.63
C LEU A 53 12.21 0.66 -0.13
N PHE A 54 11.16 1.37 0.26
CA PHE A 54 10.85 1.61 1.67
C PHE A 54 10.48 0.34 2.42
N ALA A 55 9.76 -0.60 1.78
CA ALA A 55 9.49 -1.91 2.38
C ALA A 55 10.78 -2.68 2.66
N PHE A 56 11.76 -2.63 1.74
CA PHE A 56 13.07 -3.23 1.95
C PHE A 56 13.86 -2.58 3.09
N ILE A 57 13.88 -1.23 3.14
CA ILE A 57 14.55 -0.48 4.21
C ILE A 57 13.90 -0.81 5.57
N ALA A 58 12.57 -0.75 5.65
CA ALA A 58 11.83 -1.10 6.85
C ALA A 58 12.14 -2.54 7.30
N TYR A 59 12.19 -3.48 6.36
CA TYR A 59 12.59 -4.86 6.64
C TYR A 59 14.00 -4.94 7.21
N ALA A 60 14.98 -4.27 6.60
CA ALA A 60 16.37 -4.31 7.04
C ALA A 60 16.55 -3.76 8.46
N VAL A 61 15.89 -2.63 8.76
CA VAL A 61 15.92 -2.00 10.09
C VAL A 61 15.23 -2.89 11.13
N ALA A 62 14.02 -3.38 10.85
CA ALA A 62 13.28 -4.26 11.75
C ALA A 62 14.03 -5.58 12.01
N ALA A 63 14.63 -6.17 10.96
CA ALA A 63 15.42 -7.38 11.10
C ALA A 63 16.66 -7.16 11.97
N ASN A 64 17.31 -6.01 11.86
CA ASN A 64 18.45 -5.68 12.71
C ASN A 64 18.03 -5.53 14.18
N SER A 65 16.92 -4.82 14.42
CA SER A 65 16.37 -4.66 15.78
C SER A 65 16.03 -6.01 16.42
N MET A 66 15.35 -6.91 15.70
CA MET A 66 15.02 -8.23 16.23
C MET A 66 16.24 -9.09 16.57
N ARG A 67 17.33 -8.98 15.81
CA ARG A 67 18.59 -9.66 16.14
C ARG A 67 19.18 -9.13 17.44
N ALA A 68 19.14 -7.81 17.66
CA ALA A 68 19.60 -7.21 18.91
C ALA A 68 18.77 -7.69 20.11
N THR A 69 17.44 -7.70 20.00
CA THR A 69 16.55 -8.22 21.05
C THR A 69 16.76 -9.71 21.30
N ALA A 70 16.94 -10.51 20.25
CA ALA A 70 17.20 -11.94 20.38
C ALA A 70 18.55 -12.24 21.06
N ALA A 71 19.58 -11.42 20.78
CA ALA A 71 20.87 -11.53 21.44
C ALA A 71 20.77 -11.19 22.94
N ALA A 72 19.99 -10.16 23.30
CA ALA A 72 19.74 -9.79 24.70
C ALA A 72 19.00 -10.88 25.50
N ARG A 73 18.13 -11.67 24.85
CA ARG A 73 17.38 -12.77 25.47
C ARG A 73 18.08 -14.13 25.35
N ARG A 74 19.37 -14.18 25.03
CA ARG A 74 20.10 -15.44 24.78
C ARG A 74 20.11 -16.35 26.00
N GLU A 75 20.23 -15.81 27.20
CA GLU A 75 20.29 -16.58 28.45
C GLU A 75 18.96 -17.31 28.72
N ASP A 76 17.83 -16.62 28.58
CA ASP A 76 16.49 -17.22 28.69
C ASP A 76 16.30 -18.38 27.70
N VAL A 77 16.77 -18.19 26.46
CA VAL A 77 16.69 -19.22 25.41
C VAL A 77 17.56 -20.44 25.75
N VAL A 78 18.72 -20.24 26.36
CA VAL A 78 19.59 -21.35 26.83
C VAL A 78 18.87 -22.13 27.94
N THR A 79 18.29 -21.44 28.92
CA THR A 79 17.52 -22.07 30.00
C THR A 79 16.33 -22.87 29.45
N MET A 80 15.59 -22.32 28.49
CA MET A 80 14.49 -23.03 27.81
C MET A 80 14.99 -24.30 27.10
N ARG A 81 16.16 -24.25 26.45
CA ARG A 81 16.75 -25.43 25.78
C ARG A 81 17.19 -26.50 26.77
N LEU A 82 17.68 -26.13 27.95
CA LEU A 82 18.05 -27.07 29.01
C LEU A 82 16.83 -27.84 29.57
N LEU A 83 15.65 -27.23 29.51
CA LEU A 83 14.38 -27.87 29.90
C LEU A 83 13.73 -28.70 28.76
N GLY A 84 14.42 -28.89 27.63
CA GLY A 84 13.93 -29.69 26.51
C GLY A 84 12.98 -28.93 25.55
N ALA A 85 13.01 -27.61 25.52
CA ALA A 85 12.14 -26.82 24.65
C ALA A 85 12.34 -27.13 23.15
N ARG A 86 11.23 -27.25 22.42
CA ARG A 86 11.21 -27.47 20.97
C ARG A 86 11.60 -26.20 20.21
N ARG A 87 12.15 -26.35 19.01
CA ARG A 87 12.67 -25.24 18.17
C ARG A 87 11.65 -24.13 17.86
N TRP A 88 10.35 -24.44 17.82
CA TRP A 88 9.29 -23.46 17.55
C TRP A 88 9.01 -22.58 18.78
N MET A 89 9.09 -23.13 19.98
CA MET A 89 8.87 -22.43 21.26
C MET A 89 9.87 -21.27 21.49
N VAL A 90 11.05 -21.34 20.86
CA VAL A 90 12.06 -20.26 20.91
C VAL A 90 11.75 -19.14 19.91
N ARG A 91 11.03 -19.42 18.82
CA ARG A 91 10.79 -18.48 17.72
C ARG A 91 9.46 -17.73 17.86
N ASP A 92 8.45 -18.42 18.37
CA ASP A 92 7.09 -17.88 18.54
C ASP A 92 7.00 -16.53 19.27
N PRO A 93 7.72 -16.26 20.39
CA PRO A 93 7.63 -14.95 21.04
C PRO A 93 7.99 -13.80 20.10
N PHE A 94 8.99 -13.99 19.24
CA PHE A 94 9.40 -12.99 18.26
C PHE A 94 8.44 -12.85 17.09
N VAL A 95 7.71 -13.92 16.72
CA VAL A 95 6.68 -13.84 15.66
C VAL A 95 5.49 -13.04 16.16
N ILE A 96 5.09 -13.25 17.42
CA ILE A 96 4.02 -12.49 18.06
C ILE A 96 4.42 -11.02 18.21
N GLU A 97 5.65 -10.73 18.63
CA GLU A 97 6.17 -9.36 18.72
C GLU A 97 6.18 -8.66 17.35
N GLY A 98 6.63 -9.36 16.30
CA GLY A 98 6.58 -8.88 14.91
C GLY A 98 5.15 -8.63 14.42
N LEU A 99 4.21 -9.54 14.71
CA LEU A 99 2.80 -9.38 14.36
C LEU A 99 2.19 -8.15 15.06
N MET A 100 2.43 -7.99 16.36
CA MET A 100 1.87 -6.89 17.17
C MET A 100 2.43 -5.54 16.72
N THR A 101 3.75 -5.45 16.55
CA THR A 101 4.41 -4.22 16.05
C THR A 101 3.95 -3.87 14.63
N GLY A 102 3.83 -4.87 13.74
CA GLY A 102 3.28 -4.71 12.40
C GLY A 102 1.81 -4.26 12.38
N ALA A 103 0.99 -4.83 13.27
CA ALA A 103 -0.41 -4.43 13.43
C ALA A 103 -0.54 -2.97 13.91
N LEU A 104 0.23 -2.59 14.93
CA LEU A 104 0.25 -1.22 15.45
C LEU A 104 0.72 -0.23 14.39
N ALA A 105 1.80 -0.54 13.67
CA ALA A 105 2.29 0.29 12.56
C ALA A 105 1.22 0.43 11.46
N GLY A 106 0.54 -0.66 11.13
CA GLY A 106 -0.58 -0.67 10.19
C GLY A 106 -1.75 0.22 10.61
N VAL A 107 -2.12 0.20 11.89
CA VAL A 107 -3.17 1.07 12.45
C VAL A 107 -2.75 2.53 12.37
N VAL A 108 -1.52 2.86 12.79
CA VAL A 108 -0.99 4.23 12.70
C VAL A 108 -0.97 4.71 11.25
N ALA A 109 -0.50 3.89 10.32
CA ALA A 109 -0.53 4.20 8.89
C ALA A 109 -1.97 4.38 8.38
N GLY A 110 -2.92 3.56 8.83
CA GLY A 110 -4.34 3.69 8.51
C GLY A 110 -4.92 5.04 8.96
N ILE A 111 -4.57 5.51 10.16
CA ILE A 111 -4.96 6.84 10.66
C ILE A 111 -4.39 7.94 9.77
N VAL A 112 -3.12 7.83 9.36
CA VAL A 112 -2.49 8.79 8.45
C VAL A 112 -3.21 8.82 7.10
N VAL A 113 -3.58 7.65 6.54
CA VAL A 113 -4.32 7.56 5.28
C VAL A 113 -5.69 8.22 5.39
N VAL A 114 -6.42 7.98 6.48
CA VAL A 114 -7.71 8.66 6.73
C VAL A 114 -7.53 10.17 6.84
N GLY A 115 -6.51 10.63 7.57
CA GLY A 115 -6.18 12.05 7.68
C GLY A 115 -5.87 12.69 6.33
N ALA A 116 -5.07 12.02 5.50
CA ALA A 116 -4.74 12.46 4.15
C ALA A 116 -5.98 12.56 3.25
N TRP A 117 -6.88 11.58 3.34
CA TRP A 117 -8.14 11.60 2.60
C TRP A 117 -9.06 12.76 3.01
N LEU A 118 -9.19 13.02 4.32
CA LEU A 118 -9.96 14.16 4.83
C LEU A 118 -9.38 15.50 4.36
N MET A 119 -8.05 15.66 4.42
CA MET A 119 -7.38 16.85 3.89
C MET A 119 -7.61 17.02 2.39
N ALA A 120 -7.45 15.95 1.61
CA ALA A 120 -7.68 15.97 0.16
C ALA A 120 -9.12 16.40 -0.18
N GLY A 121 -10.12 15.99 0.59
CA GLY A 121 -11.51 16.43 0.44
C GLY A 121 -11.70 17.93 0.67
N GLN A 122 -11.06 18.50 1.69
CA GLN A 122 -11.11 19.94 1.98
C GLN A 122 -10.44 20.76 0.86
N PHE A 123 -9.28 20.32 0.37
CA PHE A 123 -8.59 20.98 -0.74
C PHE A 123 -9.41 20.91 -2.05
N ALA A 124 -10.05 19.78 -2.33
CA ALA A 124 -10.90 19.64 -3.52
C ALA A 124 -12.09 20.60 -3.50
N GLY A 125 -12.71 20.81 -2.32
CA GLY A 125 -13.78 21.79 -2.15
C GLY A 125 -13.31 23.25 -2.33
N ALA A 126 -12.06 23.55 -1.98
CA ALA A 126 -11.51 24.91 -2.06
C ALA A 126 -11.01 25.28 -3.47
N THR A 127 -10.46 24.32 -4.23
CA THR A 127 -9.79 24.59 -5.53
C THR A 127 -10.61 24.10 -6.72
N TYR A 128 -11.73 23.40 -6.52
CA TYR A 128 -12.49 22.69 -7.57
C TYR A 128 -11.64 21.68 -8.37
N ILE A 129 -10.44 21.34 -7.88
CA ILE A 129 -9.56 20.32 -8.43
C ILE A 129 -9.74 19.04 -7.61
N GLN A 130 -10.33 18.02 -8.22
CA GLN A 130 -10.49 16.73 -7.57
C GLN A 130 -9.17 15.94 -7.64
N ILE A 131 -8.42 15.93 -6.54
CA ILE A 131 -7.10 15.26 -6.45
C ILE A 131 -7.27 13.72 -6.48
N LEU A 132 -8.35 13.20 -5.90
CA LEU A 132 -8.70 11.78 -5.88
C LEU A 132 -10.10 11.55 -6.47
N PRO A 133 -10.26 11.61 -7.81
CA PRO A 133 -11.54 11.32 -8.44
C PRO A 133 -11.89 9.85 -8.24
N GLY A 134 -13.08 9.57 -7.69
CA GLY A 134 -13.61 8.23 -7.49
C GLY A 134 -13.22 7.52 -6.19
N VAL A 135 -12.42 8.14 -5.30
CA VAL A 135 -12.07 7.54 -4.00
C VAL A 135 -13.12 7.89 -2.94
N GLY A 136 -14.18 7.09 -2.87
CA GLY A 136 -15.22 7.19 -1.84
C GLY A 136 -14.87 6.46 -0.54
N PHE A 137 -15.79 6.50 0.42
CA PHE A 137 -15.64 5.80 1.71
C PHE A 137 -15.41 4.28 1.58
N GLY A 138 -15.99 3.65 0.56
CA GLY A 138 -15.79 2.22 0.29
C GLY A 138 -14.33 1.89 -0.04
N GLU A 139 -13.73 2.66 -0.96
CA GLU A 139 -12.34 2.48 -1.37
C GLU A 139 -11.37 2.81 -0.23
N LEU A 140 -11.67 3.86 0.55
CA LEU A 140 -10.89 4.20 1.74
C LEU A 140 -10.81 3.03 2.72
N ARG A 141 -11.95 2.37 3.00
CA ARG A 141 -11.99 1.21 3.90
C ARG A 141 -11.11 0.07 3.38
N THR A 142 -11.17 -0.21 2.07
CA THR A 142 -10.35 -1.25 1.45
C THR A 142 -8.86 -0.93 1.54
N VAL A 143 -8.47 0.32 1.29
CA VAL A 143 -7.07 0.76 1.41
C VAL A 143 -6.58 0.68 2.85
N VAL A 144 -7.36 1.18 3.82
CA VAL A 144 -7.00 1.12 5.24
C VAL A 144 -6.86 -0.33 5.73
N ALA A 145 -7.81 -1.20 5.37
CA ALA A 145 -7.72 -2.62 5.68
C ALA A 145 -6.49 -3.26 5.03
N GLY A 146 -6.22 -2.93 3.77
CA GLY A 146 -5.04 -3.39 3.03
C GLY A 146 -3.73 -2.97 3.69
N VAL A 147 -3.63 -1.72 4.15
CA VAL A 147 -2.44 -1.20 4.86
C VAL A 147 -2.23 -1.93 6.18
N ILE A 148 -3.28 -2.13 6.98
CA ILE A 148 -3.18 -2.86 8.25
C ILE A 148 -2.72 -4.30 8.02
N VAL A 149 -3.34 -5.01 7.07
CA VAL A 149 -2.97 -6.38 6.72
C VAL A 149 -1.53 -6.44 6.20
N SER A 150 -1.12 -5.49 5.35
CA SER A 150 0.24 -5.42 4.85
C SER A 150 1.27 -5.19 5.96
N GLY A 151 0.94 -4.35 6.95
CA GLY A 151 1.77 -4.12 8.14
C GLY A 151 1.94 -5.38 8.98
N MET A 152 0.86 -6.12 9.23
CA MET A 152 0.91 -7.42 9.92
C MET A 152 1.76 -8.43 9.15
N VAL A 153 1.55 -8.54 7.83
CA VAL A 153 2.32 -9.45 6.96
C VAL A 153 3.80 -9.09 6.98
N LEU A 154 4.16 -7.81 6.85
CA LEU A 154 5.54 -7.36 6.94
C LEU A 154 6.13 -7.66 8.32
N GLY A 155 5.40 -7.40 9.41
CA GLY A 155 5.82 -7.71 10.78
C GLY A 155 6.09 -9.20 11.01
N VAL A 156 5.23 -10.08 10.49
CA VAL A 156 5.45 -11.53 10.54
C VAL A 156 6.63 -11.94 9.66
N LEU A 157 6.69 -11.48 8.41
CA LEU A 157 7.76 -11.83 7.47
C LEU A 157 9.14 -11.42 7.98
N THR A 158 9.25 -10.20 8.53
CA THR A 158 10.48 -9.69 9.12
C THR A 158 10.97 -10.59 10.25
N SER A 159 10.08 -10.99 11.16
CA SER A 159 10.40 -11.90 12.27
C SER A 159 10.82 -13.27 11.78
N LEU A 160 10.04 -13.85 10.85
CA LEU A 160 10.33 -15.17 10.32
C LEU A 160 11.69 -15.22 9.60
N LEU A 161 12.00 -14.22 8.78
CA LEU A 161 13.23 -14.20 7.98
C LEU A 161 14.47 -13.89 8.81
N SER A 162 14.34 -13.14 9.91
CA SER A 162 15.48 -12.76 10.76
C SER A 162 16.18 -13.97 11.38
N PHE A 163 15.44 -15.00 11.77
CA PHE A 163 16.00 -16.23 12.36
C PHE A 163 16.58 -17.21 11.34
N ARG A 164 16.18 -17.15 10.06
CA ARG A 164 16.69 -18.08 9.04
C ARG A 164 18.17 -17.87 8.74
N ARG A 165 18.70 -16.65 8.94
CA ARG A 165 20.14 -16.35 8.74
C ARG A 165 21.02 -16.67 9.95
N ALA A 166 20.47 -16.93 11.14
CA ALA A 166 21.25 -17.28 12.34
C ALA A 166 21.69 -18.77 12.37
N ARG A 167 21.69 -19.45 11.22
CA ARG A 167 22.07 -20.86 11.06
C ARG A 167 23.25 -21.09 10.09
N ALA A 168 23.95 -20.02 9.70
CA ALA A 168 25.21 -20.12 8.97
C ALA A 168 26.37 -19.87 9.93
#